data_AF-A0A9Q2XJR0-F1
#
_entry.id   AF-A0A9Q2XJR0-F1
#
_cell.length_a   1.000
_cell.length_b   1.000
_cell.length_c   1.000
_cell.angle_alpha   90.00
_cell.angle_beta   90.00
_cell.angle_gamma   90.00
#
_symmetry.space_group_name_H-M   'P 1'
#
loop_
_entity.id
_entity.type
_entity.pdbx_description
1 polymer ?
#
loop_
_entity_poly.entity_id
_entity_poly.type
_entity_poly.pdbx_seq_one_letter_code
_entity_poly.pdbx_strand_id
1 'polypeptide(L)' 'MSVPRWVMIKRAAELTGYSEDAIRHKVKDGTWAQGRVWRKAPDGRIAINMAEYDKWAESASQVA' A
#
# COMPACT_ATOMS: atom_id res chain seq x y z
N MET A 1 5.67 13.68 13.75
CA MET A 1 4.48 12.82 13.99
C MET A 1 4.72 11.50 13.26
N SER A 2 4.63 10.35 13.94
CA SER A 2 4.79 9.05 13.28
C SER A 2 3.53 8.74 12.48
N VAL A 3 3.67 8.43 11.20
CA VAL A 3 2.55 7.89 10.41
C VAL A 3 2.22 6.50 10.99
N PRO A 4 0.93 6.17 11.23
CA PRO A 4 0.54 4.82 11.61
C PRO A 4 1.03 3.83 10.54
N ARG A 5 1.65 2.72 10.96
CA ARG A 5 2.19 1.72 10.02
C ARG A 5 1.15 1.24 9.02
N TRP A 6 -0.09 1.03 9.48
CA TRP A 6 -1.21 0.57 8.66
C TRP A 6 -2.22 1.70 8.47
N VAL A 7 -2.48 2.07 7.22
CA VAL A 7 -3.46 3.11 6.86
C VAL A 7 -4.48 2.58 5.87
N MET A 8 -5.69 3.16 5.86
CA MET A 8 -6.72 2.79 4.89
C MET A 8 -6.39 3.32 3.49
N ILE A 9 -7.00 2.74 2.45
CA ILE A 9 -6.78 3.11 1.04
C ILE A 9 -6.88 4.62 0.82
N LYS A 10 -7.90 5.29 1.37
CA LYS A 10 -8.05 6.76 1.24
C LYS A 10 -6.81 7.52 1.70
N ARG A 11 -6.26 7.16 2.87
CA ARG A 11 -5.06 7.82 3.42
C ARG A 11 -3.80 7.40 2.66
N ALA A 12 -3.72 6.14 2.21
CA ALA A 12 -2.62 5.70 1.35
C ALA A 12 -2.60 6.46 0.01
N ALA A 13 -3.76 6.71 -0.58
CA ALA A 13 -3.90 7.52 -1.80
C ALA A 13 -3.36 8.94 -1.60
N GLU A 14 -3.77 9.60 -0.50
CA GLU A 14 -3.26 10.93 -0.14
C GLU A 14 -1.73 10.97 0.06
N LEU A 15 -1.15 9.91 0.63
CA LEU A 15 0.29 9.84 0.93
C LEU A 15 1.15 9.47 -0.28
N THR A 16 0.65 8.60 -1.16
CA THR A 16 1.41 8.05 -2.29
C THR A 16 1.16 8.79 -3.61
N GLY A 17 0.06 9.54 -3.70
CA GLY A 17 -0.40 10.15 -4.95
C GLY A 17 -1.15 9.20 -5.90
N TYR A 18 -1.29 7.92 -5.53
CA TYR A 18 -2.13 6.99 -6.30
C TYR A 18 -3.62 7.27 -6.10
N SER A 19 -4.43 6.96 -7.11
CA SER A 19 -5.88 6.87 -6.92
C SER A 19 -6.24 5.64 -6.07
N GLU A 20 -7.40 5.69 -5.41
CA GLU A 20 -7.91 4.53 -4.67
C GLU A 20 -8.07 3.30 -5.57
N ASP A 21 -8.48 3.50 -6.82
CA ASP A 21 -8.64 2.42 -7.80
C ASP A 21 -7.30 1.80 -8.21
N ALA A 22 -6.25 2.61 -8.38
CA ALA A 22 -4.91 2.11 -8.66
C ALA A 22 -4.39 1.25 -7.50
N ILE A 23 -4.65 1.66 -6.26
CA ILE A 23 -4.32 0.88 -5.06
C ILE A 23 -5.08 -0.45 -5.06
N ARG A 24 -6.39 -0.43 -5.31
CA ARG A 24 -7.22 -1.66 -5.39
C ARG A 24 -6.75 -2.58 -6.52
N HIS A 25 -6.34 -2.02 -7.65
CA HIS A 25 -5.79 -2.78 -8.76
C HIS A 25 -4.50 -3.50 -8.35
N LYS A 26 -3.54 -2.80 -7.75
CA LYS A 26 -2.27 -3.38 -7.26
C LYS A 26 -2.44 -4.47 -6.20
N VAL A 27 -3.51 -4.36 -5.42
CA VAL A 27 -3.92 -5.40 -4.45
C VAL A 27 -4.52 -6.60 -5.17
N LYS A 28 -5.36 -6.37 -6.18
CA LYS A 28 -6.08 -7.42 -6.93
C LYS A 28 -5.18 -8.18 -7.91
N ASP A 29 -4.28 -7.49 -8.58
CA ASP A 29 -3.37 -8.05 -9.59
C ASP A 29 -2.15 -8.77 -8.98
N GLY A 30 -1.95 -8.66 -7.66
CA GLY A 30 -0.85 -9.29 -6.94
C GLY A 30 0.46 -8.51 -6.94
N THR A 31 0.50 -7.31 -7.53
CA THR A 31 1.67 -6.40 -7.51
C THR A 31 2.12 -6.12 -6.09
N TRP A 32 1.16 -5.93 -5.17
CA TRP A 32 1.43 -5.76 -3.76
C TRP A 32 1.21 -7.08 -3.00
N ALA A 33 2.27 -7.56 -2.34
CA ALA A 33 2.22 -8.79 -1.57
C ALA A 33 1.30 -8.70 -0.35
N GLN A 34 0.32 -9.60 -0.26
CA GLN A 34 -0.57 -9.73 0.90
C GLN A 34 0.21 -10.12 2.15
N GLY A 35 -0.15 -9.54 3.30
CA GLY A 35 0.54 -9.74 4.58
C GLY A 35 1.81 -8.88 4.73
N ARG A 36 2.33 -8.32 3.63
CA ARG A 36 3.51 -7.44 3.63
C ARG A 36 3.13 -5.99 3.34
N VAL A 37 2.75 -5.69 2.10
CA VAL A 37 2.41 -4.34 1.62
C VAL A 37 0.95 -4.00 1.92
N TRP A 38 0.05 -4.98 1.90
CA TRP A 38 -1.35 -4.80 2.28
C TRP A 38 -1.89 -5.96 3.10
N ARG A 39 -2.98 -5.72 3.83
CA ARG A 39 -3.73 -6.79 4.53
C ARG A 39 -5.22 -6.49 4.58
N LYS A 40 -6.03 -7.53 4.78
CA LYS A 40 -7.44 -7.39 5.14
C LYS A 40 -7.54 -7.18 6.65
N ALA A 41 -8.15 -6.06 7.05
CA ALA A 41 -8.45 -5.76 8.45
C ALA A 41 -9.62 -6.62 8.96
N PRO A 42 -9.80 -6.74 10.29
CA PRO A 42 -10.90 -7.52 10.86
C PRO A 42 -12.30 -7.08 10.41
N ASP A 43 -12.46 -5.81 10.03
CA ASP A 43 -13.70 -5.23 9.48
C ASP A 43 -13.88 -5.48 7.97
N GLY A 44 -12.98 -6.25 7.36
CA GLY A 44 -13.00 -6.60 5.95
C GLY A 44 -12.39 -5.55 5.01
N ARG A 45 -11.96 -4.39 5.53
CA ARG A 45 -11.32 -3.34 4.71
C ARG A 45 -9.87 -3.66 4.39
N ILE A 46 -9.33 -3.01 3.37
CA ILE A 46 -7.91 -3.13 2.99
C ILE A 46 -7.13 -2.03 3.71
N ALA A 47 -6.09 -2.44 4.42
CA ALA A 47 -5.09 -1.56 4.99
C ALA A 47 -3.74 -1.74 4.28
N ILE A 48 -3.06 -0.63 4.05
CA ILE A 48 -1.75 -0.55 3.40
C ILE A 48 -0.69 -0.28 4.44
N ASN A 49 0.42 -1.02 4.37
CA ASN A 49 1.59 -0.81 5.21
C ASN A 49 2.55 0.15 4.53
N MET A 50 2.57 1.41 4.97
CA MET A 50 3.38 2.44 4.32
C MET A 50 4.88 2.13 4.34
N ALA A 51 5.39 1.53 5.42
CA ALA A 51 6.81 1.18 5.51
C ALA A 51 7.22 0.03 4.56
N GLU A 52 6.32 -0.88 4.22
CA GLU A 52 6.60 -1.93 3.22
C GLU A 52 6.31 -1.46 1.81
N TYR A 53 5.38 -0.51 1.65
CA TYR A 53 5.18 0.22 0.40
C TYR A 53 6.47 0.97 0.02
N ASP A 54 7.09 1.72 0.92
CA ASP A 54 8.31 2.48 0.64
C ASP A 54 9.43 1.54 0.15
N LYS A 55 9.65 0.42 0.84
CA LYS A 55 10.61 -0.61 0.40
C LYS A 55 10.29 -1.18 -0.99
N TRP A 56 9.01 -1.40 -1.30
CA TRP A 56 8.60 -1.85 -2.61
C TRP A 56 8.85 -0.78 -3.68
N ALA A 57 8.52 0.48 -3.40
CA ALA A 57 8.72 1.60 -4.30
C ALA A 57 10.21 1.79 -4.60
N GLU A 58 11.06 1.75 -3.58
CA GLU A 58 12.52 1.80 -3.72
C GLU A 58 13.07 0.61 -4.53
N SER A 59 12.50 -0.59 -4.35
CA SER A 59 12.92 -1.77 -5.14
C SER A 59 12.51 -1.69 -6.61
N ALA A 60 11.44 -0.97 -6.94
CA ALA A 60 10.97 -0.78 -8.31
C ALA A 60 11.79 0.28 -9.06
N SER A 61 12.42 1.21 -8.34
CA SER A 61 13.28 2.26 -8.91
C SER A 61 14.70 1.82 -9.24
N GLN A 62 15.06 0.54 -9.03
CA GLN A 62 16.35 -0.01 -9.48
C GLN A 62 16.26 -0.45 -10.96
N VAL A 63 16.00 0.49 -11.85
CA VAL A 63 16.35 0.38 -13.28
C VAL A 63 17.39 1.46 -13.56
N ALA A 64 18.56 1.01 -14.01
CA ALA A 64 19.72 1.80 -14.42
C ALA A 64 19.40 2.77 -15.57
#